data_AF-A0AAW9IWI3-F1
#
_entry.id   AF-A0AAW9IWI3-F1
#
_cell.length_a   1.000
_cell.length_b   1.000
_cell.length_c   1.000
_cell.angle_alpha   90.00
_cell.angle_beta   90.00
_cell.angle_gamma   90.00
#
_symmetry.space_group_name_H-M   'P 1'
#
loop_
_entity.id
_entity.type
_entity.pdbx_description
1 polymer ?
#
loop_
_entity_poly.entity_id
_entity_poly.type
_entity_poly.pdbx_seq_one_letter_code
_entity_poly.pdbx_strand_id
1 'polypeptide(L)'
;RCTVIRRGKCIGTVDVKTTTEADMAKMRVGRQVSFKVNKKPSTPGEEVLKIENLSVKNNKKVLGLKDFSLEVRKGEIVGIAGVEGNGQTEIVEAITGMREIESGAIFFNGRDITKTSIRDRIDDGIAHIPEDRHKRGLILDYT
;
A
#
# COMPACT_ATOMS: atom_id res chain seq x y z
N ARG A 1 24.85 19.49 8.13
CA ARG A 1 23.70 20.22 8.73
C ARG A 1 22.41 19.76 8.06
N CYS A 2 21.29 19.71 8.79
CA CYS A 2 19.96 19.33 8.28
C CYS A 2 18.92 20.27 8.87
N THR A 3 17.99 20.78 8.06
CA THR A 3 16.87 21.62 8.53
C THR A 3 15.59 20.79 8.57
N VAL A 4 14.89 20.82 9.69
CA VAL A 4 13.62 20.10 9.88
C VAL A 4 12.47 21.07 9.68
N ILE A 5 11.59 20.76 8.73
CA ILE A 5 10.35 21.49 8.46
C ILE A 5 9.18 20.59 8.88
N ARG A 6 8.21 21.15 9.61
CA ARG A 6 6.99 20.44 10.04
C ARG A 6 5.79 21.36 9.93
N ARG A 7 4.72 20.89 9.29
CA ARG A 7 3.47 21.67 9.05
C ARG A 7 3.77 23.05 8.42
N GLY A 8 4.65 23.08 7.43
CA GLY A 8 5.04 24.29 6.70
C GLY A 8 5.90 25.29 7.49
N LYS A 9 6.38 24.95 8.69
CA LYS A 9 7.24 25.82 9.51
C LYS A 9 8.63 25.21 9.73
N CYS A 10 9.65 26.05 9.74
CA CYS A 10 11.00 25.65 10.14
C CYS A 10 11.03 25.38 11.65
N ILE A 11 11.32 24.13 12.03
CA ILE A 11 11.45 23.72 13.44
C ILE A 11 12.88 23.94 13.94
N GLY A 12 13.88 23.89 13.05
CA GLY A 12 15.26 24.21 13.36
C GLY A 12 16.27 23.56 12.41
N THR A 13 17.54 23.95 12.53
CA THR A 13 18.67 23.37 11.79
C THR A 13 19.64 22.74 12.76
N VAL A 14 19.95 21.47 12.55
CA VAL A 14 20.84 20.67 13.40
C VAL A 14 22.10 20.26 12.66
N ASP A 15 23.17 19.94 13.39
CA ASP A 15 24.32 19.26 12.80
C ASP A 15 24.08 17.75 12.77
N VAL A 16 24.20 17.15 11.59
CA VAL A 16 23.91 15.73 11.36
C VAL A 16 24.94 14.86 12.08
N LYS A 17 26.18 15.35 12.24
CA LYS A 17 27.24 14.60 12.93
C LYS A 17 26.97 14.37 14.42
N THR A 18 26.23 15.28 15.06
CA THR A 18 26.03 15.28 16.52
C THR A 18 24.59 15.00 16.94
N THR A 19 23.65 14.92 15.99
CA THR A 19 22.23 14.72 16.27
C THR A 19 21.86 13.25 16.15
N THR A 20 21.14 12.72 17.15
CA THR A 20 20.66 11.34 17.13
C THR A 20 19.44 11.16 16.22
N GLU A 21 19.21 9.94 15.73
CA GLU A 21 18.00 9.61 14.96
C GLU A 21 16.71 9.88 15.76
N ALA A 22 16.73 9.61 17.06
CA ALA A 22 15.58 9.82 17.95
C ALA A 22 15.23 11.32 18.09
N ASP A 23 16.24 12.18 18.25
CA ASP A 23 16.03 13.63 18.32
C ASP A 23 15.52 14.17 16.99
N MET A 24 16.12 13.71 15.89
CA MET A 24 15.70 14.07 14.54
C MET A 24 14.26 13.62 14.24
N ALA A 25 13.88 12.40 14.65
CA ALA A 25 12.52 11.88 14.53
C ALA A 25 11.52 12.67 15.40
N LYS A 26 11.92 13.04 16.64
CA LYS A 26 11.12 13.88 17.53
C LYS A 26 10.86 15.25 16.91
N MET A 27 11.86 15.87 16.28
CA MET A 27 11.68 17.13 15.57
C MET A 27 10.70 16.99 14.40
N ARG A 28 10.81 15.92 13.60
CA ARG A 28 9.94 15.64 12.43
C ARG A 28 8.49 15.37 12.82
N VAL A 29 8.25 14.54 13.83
CA VAL A 29 6.90 14.05 14.20
C VAL A 29 6.26 14.91 15.30
N GLY A 30 7.06 15.61 16.12
CA GLY A 30 6.59 16.47 17.21
C GLY A 30 6.21 15.76 18.50
N ARG A 31 6.49 14.47 18.58
CA ARG A 31 6.34 13.64 19.77
C ARG A 31 7.51 12.68 19.85
N GLN A 32 7.80 12.17 21.04
CA GLN A 32 8.80 11.12 21.20
C GLN A 32 8.35 9.89 20.41
N VAL A 33 9.21 9.42 19.51
CA VAL A 33 8.91 8.25 18.67
C VAL A 33 9.49 7.03 19.37
N SER A 34 8.62 6.22 19.99
CA SER A 34 9.01 4.89 20.44
C SER A 34 8.76 3.91 19.31
N PHE A 35 9.81 3.21 18.86
CA PHE A 35 9.70 2.13 17.88
C PHE A 35 9.31 0.78 18.52
N LYS A 36 9.28 0.71 19.85
CA LYS A 36 8.80 -0.49 20.56
C LYS A 36 7.28 -0.43 20.68
N VAL A 37 6.61 -1.14 19.78
CA VAL A 37 5.17 -1.38 19.88
C VAL A 37 4.98 -2.68 20.65
N ASN A 38 4.47 -2.61 21.88
CA ASN A 38 4.05 -3.80 22.63
C ASN A 38 2.76 -4.34 22.01
N LYS A 39 2.90 -5.26 21.04
CA LYS A 39 1.77 -5.96 20.44
C LYS A 39 1.57 -7.31 21.13
N LYS A 40 0.31 -7.66 21.43
CA LYS A 40 -0.06 -9.03 21.79
C LYS A 40 0.15 -9.94 20.57
N PRO A 41 0.38 -11.25 20.76
CA PRO A 41 0.39 -12.21 19.65
C PRO A 41 -0.90 -12.10 18.84
N SER A 42 -0.79 -12.09 17.51
CA SER A 42 -1.95 -12.07 16.62
C SER A 42 -2.58 -13.46 16.52
N THR A 43 -3.90 -13.51 16.44
CA THR A 43 -4.67 -14.71 16.12
C THR A 43 -5.48 -14.46 14.84
N PRO A 44 -4.87 -14.61 13.65
CA PRO A 44 -5.55 -14.40 12.38
C PRO A 44 -6.76 -15.30 12.25
N GLY A 45 -7.83 -14.77 11.65
CA GLY A 45 -9.05 -15.53 11.37
C GLY A 45 -8.96 -16.33 10.07
N GLU A 46 -10.10 -16.48 9.42
CA GLU A 46 -10.22 -17.12 8.11
C GLU A 46 -9.52 -16.33 6.99
N GLU A 47 -9.26 -17.00 5.86
CA GLU A 47 -8.74 -16.35 4.65
C GLU A 47 -9.77 -15.36 4.09
N VAL A 48 -9.33 -14.13 3.82
CA VAL A 48 -10.17 -13.04 3.29
C VAL A 48 -9.77 -12.68 1.87
N LEU A 49 -8.47 -12.73 1.55
CA LEU A 49 -7.98 -12.50 0.20
C LEU A 49 -7.11 -13.66 -0.23
N LYS A 50 -7.40 -14.25 -1.38
CA LYS A 50 -6.58 -15.25 -2.04
C LYS A 50 -6.24 -14.81 -3.44
N ILE A 51 -4.98 -14.88 -3.80
CA ILE A 51 -4.47 -14.61 -5.15
C ILE A 51 -3.75 -15.87 -5.63
N GLU A 52 -4.12 -16.37 -6.79
CA GLU A 52 -3.55 -17.58 -7.38
C GLU A 52 -2.93 -17.28 -8.74
N ASN A 53 -1.61 -17.45 -8.85
CA ASN A 53 -0.84 -17.38 -10.10
C ASN A 53 -1.15 -16.14 -10.95
N LEU A 54 -1.30 -14.99 -10.28
CA LEU A 54 -1.68 -13.74 -10.89
C LEU A 54 -0.55 -13.22 -11.78
N SER A 55 -0.87 -13.01 -13.05
CA SER A 55 0.00 -12.37 -14.03
C SER A 55 -0.67 -11.15 -14.63
N VAL A 56 0.08 -10.04 -14.69
CA VAL A 56 -0.45 -8.73 -15.04
C VAL A 56 0.57 -7.95 -15.87
N LYS A 57 0.13 -7.31 -16.94
CA LYS A 57 0.98 -6.40 -17.73
C LYS A 57 1.17 -5.06 -17.03
N ASN A 58 2.38 -4.51 -17.09
CA ASN A 58 2.66 -3.14 -16.69
C ASN A 58 2.23 -2.14 -17.77
N ASN A 59 2.51 -0.85 -17.55
CA ASN A 59 2.20 0.24 -18.49
C ASN A 59 2.90 0.10 -19.86
N LYS A 60 3.99 -0.67 -19.95
CA LYS A 60 4.70 -0.95 -21.22
C LYS A 60 4.15 -2.18 -21.95
N LYS A 61 3.01 -2.73 -21.50
CA LYS A 61 2.36 -3.94 -22.05
C LYS A 61 3.22 -5.20 -22.00
N VAL A 62 4.22 -5.25 -21.12
CA VAL A 62 4.98 -6.47 -20.80
C VAL A 62 4.54 -6.98 -19.44
N LEU A 63 4.73 -8.27 -19.15
CA LEU A 63 4.41 -8.83 -17.83
C LEU A 63 5.23 -8.11 -16.76
N GLY A 64 4.56 -7.31 -15.94
CA GLY A 64 5.14 -6.60 -14.79
C GLY A 64 5.01 -7.41 -13.49
N LEU A 65 4.01 -8.30 -13.45
CA LEU A 65 3.82 -9.31 -12.43
C LEU A 65 3.62 -10.65 -13.13
N LYS A 66 4.26 -11.71 -12.62
CA LYS A 66 4.17 -13.05 -13.20
C LYS A 66 4.00 -14.08 -12.08
N ASP A 67 2.99 -14.93 -12.23
CA ASP A 67 2.71 -16.10 -11.38
C ASP A 67 2.70 -15.80 -9.87
N PHE A 68 2.17 -14.64 -9.48
CA PHE A 68 2.15 -14.20 -8.09
C PHE A 68 0.99 -14.84 -7.32
N SER A 69 1.27 -15.43 -6.17
CA SER A 69 0.25 -15.97 -5.26
C SER A 69 0.43 -15.38 -3.86
N LEU A 70 -0.69 -15.08 -3.20
CA LEU A 70 -0.71 -14.51 -1.86
C LEU A 70 -2.02 -14.88 -1.16
N GLU A 71 -1.94 -15.22 0.11
CA GLU A 71 -3.08 -15.40 1.00
C GLU A 71 -3.00 -14.36 2.12
N VAL A 72 -4.13 -13.74 2.44
CA VAL A 72 -4.26 -12.79 3.56
C VAL A 72 -5.47 -13.18 4.39
N ARG A 73 -5.25 -13.33 5.70
CA ARG A 73 -6.28 -13.71 6.66
C ARG A 73 -6.87 -12.51 7.38
N LYS A 74 -8.07 -12.71 7.91
CA LYS A 74 -8.80 -11.70 8.68
C LYS A 74 -7.97 -11.22 9.87
N GLY A 75 -7.77 -9.90 9.95
CA GLY A 75 -7.01 -9.24 11.01
C GLY A 75 -5.50 -9.17 10.74
N GLU A 76 -5.00 -9.66 9.61
CA GLU A 76 -3.61 -9.49 9.22
C GLU A 76 -3.35 -8.11 8.60
N ILE A 77 -2.14 -7.61 8.81
CA ILE A 77 -1.60 -6.43 8.12
C ILE A 77 -0.39 -6.90 7.33
N VAL A 78 -0.56 -7.05 6.02
CA VAL A 78 0.49 -7.54 5.12
C VAL A 78 1.18 -6.35 4.47
N GLY A 79 2.51 -6.30 4.60
CA GLY A 79 3.36 -5.34 3.91
C GLY A 79 4.04 -6.00 2.71
N ILE A 80 3.83 -5.46 1.51
CA ILE A 80 4.56 -5.85 0.30
C ILE A 80 5.63 -4.80 0.04
N ALA A 81 6.88 -5.23 -0.07
CA ALA A 81 8.03 -4.37 -0.32
C ALA A 81 8.87 -4.91 -1.49
N GLY A 82 9.60 -4.02 -2.14
CA GLY A 82 10.36 -4.30 -3.36
C GLY A 82 10.78 -3.01 -4.05
N VAL A 83 11.64 -3.12 -5.06
CA VAL A 83 12.10 -1.96 -5.83
C VAL A 83 11.04 -1.50 -6.82
N GLU A 84 11.14 -0.24 -7.24
CA GLU A 84 10.26 0.33 -8.25
C GLU A 84 10.27 -0.52 -9.52
N GLY A 85 9.08 -0.83 -10.06
CA GLY A 85 8.91 -1.66 -11.25
C GLY A 85 8.68 -3.16 -10.98
N ASN A 86 8.73 -3.62 -9.73
CA ASN A 86 8.49 -5.03 -9.38
C ASN A 86 7.01 -5.44 -9.24
N GLY A 87 6.08 -4.68 -9.84
CA GLY A 87 4.68 -5.10 -9.89
C GLY A 87 3.81 -4.71 -8.69
N GLN A 88 4.29 -3.91 -7.73
CA GLN A 88 3.52 -3.53 -6.53
C GLN A 88 2.23 -2.78 -6.90
N THR A 89 2.35 -1.79 -7.79
CA THR A 89 1.22 -1.04 -8.31
C THR A 89 0.28 -1.96 -9.09
N GLU A 90 0.83 -2.84 -9.94
CA GLU A 90 0.06 -3.81 -10.72
C GLU A 90 -0.73 -4.78 -9.83
N ILE A 91 -0.18 -5.25 -8.72
CA ILE A 91 -0.88 -6.09 -7.73
C ILE A 91 -2.09 -5.34 -7.18
N VAL A 92 -1.89 -4.12 -6.68
CA VAL A 92 -2.97 -3.32 -6.07
C VAL A 92 -4.04 -2.97 -7.10
N GLU A 93 -3.64 -2.58 -8.31
CA GLU A 93 -4.58 -2.27 -9.39
C GLU A 93 -5.37 -3.49 -9.86
N ALA A 94 -4.78 -4.70 -9.87
CA ALA A 94 -5.49 -5.93 -10.19
C ALA A 94 -6.50 -6.34 -9.09
N ILE A 95 -6.12 -6.24 -7.80
CA ILE A 95 -7.02 -6.52 -6.67
C ILE A 95 -8.23 -5.58 -6.66
N THR A 96 -8.02 -4.33 -7.05
CA THR A 96 -9.08 -3.30 -7.08
C THR A 96 -9.86 -3.29 -8.39
N GLY A 97 -9.45 -4.08 -9.39
CA GLY A 97 -10.10 -4.16 -10.69
C GLY A 97 -9.77 -3.01 -11.64
N MET A 98 -8.81 -2.13 -11.31
CA MET A 98 -8.37 -1.03 -12.17
C MET A 98 -7.45 -1.48 -13.32
N ARG A 99 -6.90 -2.69 -13.24
CA ARG A 99 -6.03 -3.27 -14.25
C ARG A 99 -6.51 -4.65 -14.65
N GLU A 100 -6.45 -4.92 -15.95
CA GLU A 100 -6.81 -6.22 -16.52
C GLU A 100 -5.81 -7.30 -16.12
N ILE A 101 -6.33 -8.49 -15.82
CA ILE A 101 -5.58 -9.66 -15.41
C ILE A 101 -5.36 -10.54 -16.64
N GLU A 102 -4.11 -10.92 -16.91
CA GLU A 102 -3.78 -11.80 -18.04
C GLU A 102 -4.05 -13.27 -17.71
N SER A 103 -3.72 -13.69 -16.48
CA SER A 103 -3.97 -15.02 -15.98
C SER A 103 -4.01 -15.06 -14.45
N GLY A 104 -4.52 -16.16 -13.91
CA GLY A 104 -4.70 -16.35 -12.47
C GLY A 104 -6.09 -15.96 -11.99
N ALA A 105 -6.28 -15.98 -10.68
CA ALA A 105 -7.55 -15.67 -10.04
C ALA A 105 -7.36 -14.87 -8.75
N ILE A 106 -8.37 -14.08 -8.41
CA ILE A 106 -8.45 -13.34 -7.15
C ILE A 106 -9.78 -13.71 -6.48
N PHE A 107 -9.70 -14.18 -5.25
CA PHE A 107 -10.85 -14.47 -4.41
C PHE A 107 -10.89 -13.53 -3.21
N PHE A 108 -12.07 -13.02 -2.90
CA PHE A 108 -12.31 -12.18 -1.74
C PHE A 108 -13.49 -12.73 -0.94
N ASN A 109 -13.28 -12.99 0.36
CA ASN A 109 -14.23 -13.69 1.23
C ASN A 109 -14.76 -15.01 0.60
N GLY A 110 -13.87 -15.78 -0.04
CA GLY A 110 -14.21 -17.04 -0.71
C GLY A 110 -14.94 -16.91 -2.05
N ARG A 111 -15.27 -15.68 -2.50
CA ARG A 111 -15.90 -15.43 -3.80
C ARG A 111 -14.84 -15.07 -4.85
N ASP A 112 -14.92 -15.69 -6.04
CA ASP A 112 -14.10 -15.27 -7.18
C ASP A 112 -14.52 -13.87 -7.65
N ILE A 113 -13.59 -12.92 -7.53
CA ILE A 113 -13.78 -11.53 -7.97
C ILE A 113 -13.00 -11.21 -9.24
N THR A 114 -12.29 -12.15 -9.84
CA THR A 114 -11.36 -11.94 -10.97
C THR A 114 -11.97 -11.09 -12.09
N LYS A 115 -13.27 -11.27 -12.37
CA LYS A 115 -14.02 -10.56 -13.42
C LYS A 115 -15.14 -9.64 -12.91
N THR A 116 -15.25 -9.42 -11.60
CA THR A 116 -16.28 -8.51 -11.05
C THR A 116 -15.93 -7.05 -11.33
N SER A 117 -16.96 -6.20 -11.38
CA SER A 117 -16.74 -4.78 -11.62
C SER A 117 -16.05 -4.11 -10.42
N ILE A 118 -15.37 -2.99 -10.67
CA ILE A 118 -14.78 -2.18 -9.60
C ILE A 118 -15.84 -1.77 -8.57
N ARG A 119 -17.08 -1.51 -9.02
CA ARG A 119 -18.19 -1.13 -8.14
C ARG A 119 -18.56 -2.28 -7.19
N ASP A 120 -18.72 -3.49 -7.71
CA ASP A 120 -19.06 -4.66 -6.87
C ASP A 120 -17.97 -4.94 -5.84
N ARG A 121 -16.69 -4.78 -6.22
CA ARG A 121 -15.56 -4.94 -5.30
C ARG A 121 -15.60 -3.94 -4.14
N ILE A 122 -15.96 -2.68 -4.43
CA ILE A 122 -16.14 -1.65 -3.41
C ILE A 122 -17.32 -1.98 -2.50
N ASP A 123 -18.44 -2.42 -3.08
CA ASP A 123 -19.64 -2.78 -2.34
C ASP A 123 -19.43 -4.04 -1.47
N ASP A 124 -18.56 -4.96 -1.90
CA ASP A 124 -18.10 -6.12 -1.11
C ASP A 124 -17.15 -5.72 0.04
N GLY A 125 -16.68 -4.46 0.08
CA GLY A 125 -15.90 -3.90 1.18
C GLY A 125 -14.42 -3.63 0.89
N ILE A 126 -13.99 -3.68 -0.38
CA ILE A 126 -12.61 -3.34 -0.77
C ILE A 126 -12.47 -1.82 -0.89
N ALA A 127 -11.52 -1.25 -0.14
CA ALA A 127 -11.17 0.16 -0.23
C ALA A 127 -9.73 0.33 -0.74
N HIS A 128 -9.53 1.32 -1.61
CA HIS A 128 -8.23 1.65 -2.17
C HIS A 128 -7.83 3.08 -1.85
N ILE A 129 -6.62 3.25 -1.33
CA ILE A 129 -6.01 4.56 -1.09
C ILE A 129 -4.87 4.71 -2.09
N PRO A 130 -4.99 5.57 -3.12
CA PRO A 130 -3.96 5.70 -4.14
C PRO A 130 -2.70 6.38 -3.59
N GLU A 131 -1.55 6.02 -4.17
CA GLU A 131 -0.25 6.65 -3.89
C GLU A 131 -0.27 8.15 -4.27
N ASP A 132 -0.80 8.48 -5.45
CA ASP A 132 -0.98 9.84 -5.93
C ASP A 132 -2.42 10.30 -5.68
N ARG A 133 -2.63 10.91 -4.52
CA ARG A 133 -3.94 11.41 -4.11
C ARG A 133 -4.39 12.63 -4.91
N HIS A 134 -3.48 13.44 -5.43
CA HIS A 134 -3.86 14.60 -6.24
C HIS A 134 -4.43 14.16 -7.58
N LYS A 135 -3.77 13.19 -8.23
CA LYS A 135 -4.18 12.72 -9.55
C LYS A 135 -5.36 11.75 -9.51
N ARG A 136 -5.43 10.88 -8.50
CA ARG A 136 -6.40 9.76 -8.46
C ARG A 136 -7.35 9.78 -7.27
N GLY A 137 -7.05 10.55 -6.23
CA GLY A 137 -7.82 10.55 -4.97
C GLY A 137 -8.71 11.77 -4.76
N LEU A 138 -8.62 12.78 -5.63
CA LEU A 138 -9.32 14.06 -5.50
C LEU A 138 -9.97 14.43 -6.83
N ILE A 139 -11.16 15.02 -6.74
CA ILE A 139 -11.75 15.79 -7.84
C ILE A 139 -11.30 17.23 -7.61
N LEU A 140 -10.40 17.71 -8.46
CA LEU A 140 -9.95 19.10 -8.44
C LEU A 140 -10.93 19.98 -9.21
N ASP A 141 -10.86 21.28 -8.97
CA ASP A 141 -11.67 22.24 -9.72
C ASP A 141 -11.40 22.11 -11.23
N TYR A 142 -12.47 22.11 -12.01
CA TYR A 142 -12.41 22.09 -13.46
C TYR A 142 -11.97 23.48 -13.95
N THR A 143 -10.67 23.67 -14.20
CA THR A 143 -10.12 24.81 -14.97
C THR A 143 -10.05 24.52 -16.45
#